data_AF-A0AA88AYA2-F1
#
_entry.id   AF-A0AA88AYA2-F1
#
_cell.length_a   1.000
_cell.length_b   1.000
_cell.length_c   1.000
_cell.angle_alpha   90.00
_cell.angle_beta   90.00
_cell.angle_gamma   90.00
#
_symmetry.space_group_name_H-M   'P 1'
#
loop_
_entity.id
_entity.type
_entity.pdbx_description
1 polymer ?
#
loop_
_entity_poly.entity_id
_entity_poly.type
_entity_poly.pdbx_seq_one_letter_code
_entity_poly.pdbx_strand_id
1 'polypeptide(L)'
;MKGKNPTKIVIQANVRGTFHGGMEKLLELMGEEFPKLGLQRKECFEMKWAESFHFANLFRNGESLDVLLINFLSFKMKSDFVKKPIPDVVFEKMLEMLYEEDVGKALIFLFPYRGKMNEILESAIPFPHRAGNLYMIQTSCLGRKKKKMKSM
;
A
#
# COMPACT_ATOMS: atom_id res chain seq x y z
N MET A 1 9.51 39.70 2.98
CA MET A 1 8.69 38.47 3.10
C MET A 1 9.30 37.42 2.18
N LYS A 2 9.96 36.38 2.70
CA LYS A 2 10.50 35.29 1.86
C LYS A 2 9.32 34.43 1.42
N GLY A 3 8.93 34.53 0.15
CA GLY A 3 7.93 33.66 -0.45
C GLY A 3 8.36 32.21 -0.28
N LYS A 4 7.49 31.37 0.28
CA LYS A 4 7.71 29.92 0.28
C LYS A 4 7.73 29.48 -1.18
N ASN A 5 8.81 28.83 -1.60
CA ASN A 5 8.83 28.11 -2.87
C ASN A 5 7.64 27.14 -2.91
N PRO A 6 6.92 27.03 -4.04
CA PRO A 6 5.80 26.10 -4.15
C PRO A 6 6.30 24.68 -3.85
N THR A 7 5.60 24.00 -2.94
CA THR A 7 5.93 22.62 -2.59
C THR A 7 5.43 21.73 -3.73
N LYS A 8 6.34 21.18 -4.54
CA LYS A 8 5.97 20.25 -5.61
C LYS A 8 5.50 18.93 -4.99
N ILE A 9 4.21 18.64 -5.09
CA ILE A 9 3.65 17.35 -4.69
C ILE A 9 3.91 16.34 -5.82
N VAL A 10 4.38 15.15 -5.46
CA VAL A 10 4.67 14.05 -6.39
C VAL A 10 3.92 12.81 -5.93
N ILE A 11 3.10 12.25 -6.81
CA ILE A 11 2.46 10.96 -6.59
C ILE A 11 3.44 9.87 -7.03
N GLN A 12 3.60 8.85 -6.19
CA GLN A 12 4.45 7.70 -6.48
C GLN A 12 3.63 6.42 -6.33
N ALA A 13 3.62 5.59 -7.37
CA ALA A 13 3.09 4.23 -7.30
C ALA A 13 4.24 3.27 -6.99
N ASN A 14 4.06 2.43 -5.98
CA ASN A 14 5.04 1.42 -5.58
C ASN A 14 4.34 0.07 -5.58
N VAL A 15 4.81 -0.86 -6.41
CA VAL A 15 4.36 -2.25 -6.40
C VAL A 15 5.38 -3.06 -5.60
N ARG A 16 4.90 -3.76 -4.57
CA ARG A 16 5.71 -4.62 -3.71
C ARG A 16 5.00 -5.95 -3.57
N GLY A 17 5.76 -7.02 -3.56
CA GLY A 17 5.23 -8.37 -3.40
C GLY A 17 6.26 -9.30 -2.80
N THR A 18 5.78 -10.35 -2.17
CA THR A 18 6.59 -11.50 -1.77
C THR A 18 6.21 -12.68 -2.66
N PHE A 19 7.23 -13.44 -3.07
CA PHE A 19 7.04 -14.65 -3.86
C PHE A 19 7.73 -15.80 -3.14
N HIS A 20 6.98 -16.86 -2.86
CA HIS A 20 7.51 -18.04 -2.18
C HIS A 20 8.08 -19.02 -3.20
N GLY A 21 9.24 -18.67 -3.76
CA GLY A 21 9.93 -19.45 -4.77
C GLY A 21 11.21 -18.74 -5.22
N GLY A 22 11.90 -19.33 -6.20
CA GLY A 22 13.09 -18.74 -6.79
C GLY A 22 12.78 -17.58 -7.73
N MET A 23 13.73 -16.66 -7.88
CA MET A 23 13.65 -15.46 -8.70
C MET A 23 13.37 -15.77 -10.17
N GLU A 24 13.94 -16.83 -10.74
CA GLU A 24 13.67 -17.23 -12.13
C GLU A 24 12.18 -17.49 -12.37
N LYS A 25 11.56 -18.26 -11.46
CA LYS A 25 10.12 -18.59 -11.54
C LYS A 25 9.25 -17.35 -11.37
N LEU A 26 9.67 -16.40 -10.53
CA LEU A 26 8.99 -15.11 -10.40
C LEU A 26 9.03 -14.32 -11.71
N LEU A 27 10.22 -14.22 -12.32
CA LEU A 27 10.40 -13.44 -13.55
C LEU A 27 9.63 -14.07 -14.72
N GLU A 28 9.63 -15.40 -14.82
CA GLU A 28 8.82 -16.15 -15.79
C GLU A 28 7.32 -15.86 -15.60
N LEU A 29 6.80 -16.09 -14.39
CA LEU A 29 5.39 -15.84 -14.06
C LEU A 29 4.97 -14.40 -14.33
N MET A 30 5.80 -13.42 -13.96
CA MET A 30 5.49 -12.00 -14.18
C MET A 30 5.58 -11.62 -15.66
N GLY A 31 6.42 -12.28 -16.45
CA GLY A 31 6.46 -12.13 -17.90
C GLY A 31 5.19 -12.64 -18.57
N GLU A 32 4.58 -13.69 -18.03
CA GLU A 32 3.33 -14.28 -18.56
C GLU A 32 2.09 -13.53 -18.08
N GLU A 33 1.93 -13.36 -16.76
CA GLU A 33 0.67 -12.91 -16.15
C GLU A 33 0.58 -11.39 -16.02
N PHE A 34 1.72 -10.68 -15.89
CA PHE A 34 1.70 -9.23 -15.71
C PHE A 34 2.90 -8.50 -16.35
N PRO A 35 3.14 -8.67 -17.66
CA PRO A 35 4.29 -8.09 -18.35
C PRO A 35 4.32 -6.56 -18.31
N LYS A 36 3.15 -5.91 -18.21
CA LYS A 36 3.01 -4.45 -18.14
C LYS A 36 3.73 -3.84 -16.92
N LEU A 37 3.95 -4.61 -15.84
CA LEU A 37 4.71 -4.12 -14.70
C LEU A 37 6.20 -3.90 -15.06
N GLY A 38 6.74 -4.68 -16.00
CA GLY A 38 8.13 -4.55 -16.45
C GLY A 38 9.16 -4.92 -15.38
N LEU A 39 8.83 -5.86 -14.48
CA LEU A 39 9.70 -6.28 -13.37
C LEU A 39 11.07 -6.72 -13.87
N GLN A 40 12.13 -6.11 -13.33
CA GLN A 40 13.51 -6.44 -13.68
C GLN A 40 14.17 -7.29 -12.59
N ARG A 41 15.10 -8.16 -13.01
CA ARG A 41 15.91 -8.98 -12.09
C ARG A 41 16.58 -8.16 -10.99
N LYS A 42 17.10 -6.97 -11.32
CA LYS A 42 17.78 -6.07 -10.38
C LYS A 42 16.88 -5.51 -9.27
N GLU A 43 15.57 -5.65 -9.40
CA GLU A 43 14.55 -5.20 -8.45
C GLU A 43 14.06 -6.35 -7.56
N CYS A 44 14.53 -7.58 -7.82
CA CYS A 44 14.19 -8.77 -7.06
C CYS A 44 15.32 -9.14 -6.10
N PHE A 45 14.95 -9.52 -4.88
CA PHE A 45 15.91 -9.92 -3.85
C PHE A 45 15.47 -11.24 -3.21
N GLU A 46 16.29 -12.27 -3.35
CA GLU A 46 16.09 -13.53 -2.63
C GLU A 46 16.66 -13.40 -1.21
N MET A 47 15.85 -13.77 -0.22
CA MET A 47 16.20 -13.68 1.19
C MET A 47 15.41 -14.71 1.99
N LYS A 48 15.80 -14.94 3.26
CA LYS A 48 15.03 -15.82 4.14
C LYS A 48 13.67 -15.19 4.46
N TRP A 49 12.67 -16.02 4.73
CA TRP A 49 11.31 -15.55 5.02
C TRP A 49 11.26 -14.53 6.17
N ALA A 50 12.04 -14.74 7.24
CA ALA A 50 12.13 -13.79 8.36
C ALA A 50 12.71 -12.43 7.94
N GLU A 51 13.70 -12.41 7.05
CA GLU A 51 14.31 -11.17 6.53
C GLU A 51 13.33 -10.39 5.64
N SER A 52 12.40 -11.09 4.97
CA SER A 52 11.37 -10.45 4.15
C SER A 52 10.45 -9.52 4.94
N PHE A 53 10.24 -9.76 6.24
CA PHE A 53 9.48 -8.85 7.10
C PHE A 53 10.18 -7.51 7.27
N HIS A 54 11.51 -7.49 7.39
CA HIS A 54 12.26 -6.24 7.46
C HIS A 54 12.10 -5.45 6.17
N PHE A 55 12.25 -6.12 5.04
CA PHE A 55 12.08 -5.50 3.73
C PHE A 55 10.66 -4.95 3.52
N ALA A 56 9.63 -5.68 3.95
CA ALA A 56 8.23 -5.28 3.85
C ALA A 56 7.90 -4.06 4.72
N ASN A 57 8.54 -3.91 5.88
CA ASN A 57 8.32 -2.80 6.81
C ASN A 57 9.24 -1.58 6.58
N LEU A 58 9.97 -1.54 5.46
CA LEU A 58 10.87 -0.44 5.09
C LEU A 58 12.03 -0.22 6.06
N PHE A 59 12.41 -1.24 6.83
CA PHE A 59 13.63 -1.18 7.65
C PHE A 59 14.87 -1.29 6.77
N ARG A 60 15.96 -0.66 7.19
CA ARG A 60 17.22 -0.78 6.44
C ARG A 60 17.80 -2.18 6.63
N ASN A 61 18.40 -2.72 5.57
CA ASN A 61 19.10 -4.00 5.64
C ASN A 61 20.18 -3.94 6.73
N GLY A 62 20.12 -4.87 7.70
CA GLY A 62 21.07 -4.95 8.82
C GLY A 62 20.66 -4.19 10.09
N GLU A 63 19.50 -3.53 10.12
CA GLU A 63 18.96 -2.98 11.38
C GLU A 63 18.50 -4.09 12.33
N SER A 64 18.70 -3.87 13.64
CA SER A 64 18.22 -4.79 14.68
C SER A 64 16.70 -4.99 14.57
N LEU A 65 16.22 -6.19 14.90
CA LEU A 65 14.79 -6.49 15.07
C LEU A 65 14.11 -5.59 16.10
N ASP A 66 14.87 -4.92 16.98
CA ASP A 66 14.37 -3.96 17.96
C ASP A 66 13.61 -2.78 17.34
N VAL A 67 13.80 -2.50 16.04
CA VAL A 67 13.01 -1.48 15.32
C VAL A 67 11.52 -1.87 15.21
N LEU A 68 11.15 -3.13 15.45
CA LEU A 68 9.74 -3.52 15.59
C LEU A 68 9.05 -2.91 16.82
N LEU A 69 9.81 -2.32 17.76
CA LEU A 69 9.30 -1.68 18.99
C LEU A 69 8.89 -0.20 18.78
N ILE A 70 8.36 0.16 17.61
CA ILE A 70 8.03 1.55 17.23
C ILE A 70 6.82 2.12 17.99
N ASN A 71 6.92 3.39 18.37
CA ASN A 71 5.82 4.25 18.83
C ASN A 71 4.95 4.76 17.66
N PHE A 72 3.64 4.61 17.75
CA PHE A 72 2.70 5.03 16.72
C PHE A 72 2.62 6.56 16.59
N LEU A 73 2.82 7.07 15.36
CA LEU A 73 2.40 8.42 14.98
C LEU A 73 0.86 8.50 14.99
N SER A 74 0.29 9.67 15.27
CA SER A 74 -1.16 9.85 15.12
C SER A 74 -1.55 9.81 13.64
N PHE A 75 -2.39 8.86 13.25
CA PHE A 75 -2.92 8.72 11.89
C PHE A 75 -4.43 8.50 11.91
N LYS A 76 -5.09 8.85 10.80
CA LYS A 76 -6.46 8.41 10.50
C LYS A 76 -6.40 7.42 9.35
N MET A 77 -7.10 6.31 9.49
CA MET A 77 -7.12 5.24 8.50
C MET A 77 -8.55 4.75 8.28
N LYS A 78 -8.87 4.43 7.02
CA LYS A 78 -10.13 3.79 6.62
C LYS A 78 -9.80 2.68 5.63
N SER A 79 -10.61 1.63 5.62
CA SER A 79 -10.50 0.54 4.65
C SER A 79 -11.87 0.18 4.07
N ASP A 80 -11.83 -0.30 2.83
CA ASP A 80 -12.98 -0.80 2.08
C ASP A 80 -12.57 -2.06 1.31
N PHE A 81 -13.56 -2.87 0.92
CA PHE A 81 -13.35 -4.10 0.14
C PHE A 81 -13.95 -3.96 -1.25
N VAL A 82 -13.12 -4.12 -2.27
CA VAL A 82 -13.52 -3.88 -3.66
C VAL A 82 -13.93 -5.19 -4.32
N LYS A 83 -15.18 -5.29 -4.78
CA LYS A 83 -15.71 -6.48 -5.48
C LYS A 83 -15.69 -6.36 -7.00
N LYS A 84 -15.67 -5.13 -7.53
CA LYS A 84 -15.61 -4.82 -8.96
C LYS A 84 -14.52 -3.78 -9.20
N PRO A 85 -13.76 -3.83 -10.32
CA PRO A 85 -12.72 -2.86 -10.60
C PRO A 85 -13.25 -1.42 -10.52
N ILE A 86 -12.48 -0.53 -9.90
CA ILE A 86 -12.79 0.90 -9.86
C ILE A 86 -12.62 1.45 -11.28
N PRO A 87 -13.61 2.16 -11.85
CA PRO A 87 -13.46 2.78 -13.17
C PRO A 87 -12.31 3.78 -13.19
N ASP A 88 -11.56 3.86 -14.29
CA ASP A 88 -10.36 4.72 -14.42
C ASP A 88 -10.65 6.18 -14.03
N VAL A 89 -11.76 6.75 -14.51
CA VAL A 89 -12.19 8.12 -14.18
C VAL A 89 -12.38 8.34 -12.67
N VAL A 90 -12.84 7.32 -11.95
CA VAL A 90 -12.99 7.40 -10.49
C VAL A 90 -11.63 7.28 -9.81
N PHE A 91 -10.77 6.39 -10.31
CA PHE A 91 -9.43 6.20 -9.76
C PHE A 91 -8.53 7.44 -9.97
N GLU A 92 -8.61 8.08 -11.13
CA GLU A 92 -7.92 9.34 -11.42
C GLU A 92 -8.32 10.44 -10.43
N LYS A 93 -9.64 10.62 -10.20
CA LYS A 93 -10.14 11.56 -9.19
C LYS A 93 -9.65 11.22 -7.77
N MET A 94 -9.51 9.94 -7.45
CA MET A 94 -8.93 9.53 -6.17
C MET A 94 -7.45 9.93 -6.04
N LEU A 95 -6.69 9.84 -7.13
CA LEU A 95 -5.30 10.29 -7.16
C LEU A 95 -5.21 11.82 -7.10
N GLU A 96 -6.13 12.55 -7.75
CA GLU A 96 -6.19 14.01 -7.69
C GLU A 96 -6.31 14.54 -6.26
N MET A 97 -7.09 13.88 -5.41
CA MET A 97 -7.21 14.23 -3.98
C MET A 97 -5.88 14.15 -3.22
N LEU A 98 -4.90 13.39 -3.71
CA LEU A 98 -3.56 13.34 -3.09
C LEU A 98 -2.74 14.61 -3.31
N TYR A 99 -3.15 15.47 -4.24
CA TYR A 99 -2.53 16.78 -4.47
C TYR A 99 -3.05 17.89 -3.54
N GLU A 100 -4.09 17.65 -2.75
CA GLU A 100 -4.62 18.66 -1.83
C GLU A 100 -3.64 18.92 -0.68
N GLU A 101 -3.17 20.17 -0.52
CA GLU A 101 -2.15 20.52 0.49
C GLU A 101 -2.58 20.18 1.94
N ASP A 102 -3.88 20.29 2.23
CA ASP A 102 -4.46 20.02 3.54
C ASP A 102 -4.44 18.53 3.93
N VAL A 103 -4.30 17.64 2.95
CA VAL A 103 -4.21 16.19 3.16
C VAL A 103 -2.85 15.80 3.77
N GLY A 104 -1.82 16.64 3.60
CA GLY A 104 -0.48 16.40 4.14
C GLY A 104 0.19 15.19 3.48
N LYS A 105 0.52 14.16 4.28
CA LYS A 105 1.00 12.87 3.75
C LYS A 105 -0.16 11.88 3.73
N ALA A 106 -0.66 11.56 2.54
CA ALA A 106 -1.63 10.49 2.34
C ALA A 106 -1.01 9.27 1.64
N LEU A 107 -1.53 8.10 1.99
CA LEU A 107 -1.16 6.82 1.39
C LEU A 107 -2.44 6.07 1.01
N ILE A 108 -2.42 5.43 -0.15
CA ILE A 108 -3.43 4.47 -0.59
C ILE A 108 -2.72 3.12 -0.72
N PHE A 109 -3.20 2.14 0.04
CA PHE A 109 -2.71 0.76 -0.03
C PHE A 109 -3.76 -0.12 -0.70
N LEU A 110 -3.32 -1.02 -1.57
CA LEU A 110 -4.14 -1.98 -2.28
C LEU A 110 -3.59 -3.37 -1.98
N PHE A 111 -4.32 -4.16 -1.18
CA PHE A 111 -3.92 -5.50 -0.79
C PHE A 111 -4.70 -6.53 -1.60
N PRO A 112 -4.05 -7.34 -2.47
CA PRO A 112 -4.76 -8.30 -3.30
C PRO A 112 -5.45 -9.36 -2.43
N TYR A 113 -6.69 -9.69 -2.78
CA TYR A 113 -7.46 -10.80 -2.22
C TYR A 113 -7.45 -11.98 -3.21
N ARG A 114 -8.30 -12.98 -2.97
CA ARG A 114 -8.36 -14.28 -3.67
C ARG A 114 -7.35 -15.29 -3.11
N GLY A 115 -6.92 -16.25 -3.93
CA GLY A 115 -6.15 -17.41 -3.48
C GLY A 115 -6.86 -18.12 -2.35
N LYS A 116 -6.13 -18.38 -1.25
CA LYS A 116 -6.67 -19.06 -0.08
C LYS A 116 -7.91 -18.38 0.53
N MET A 117 -8.03 -17.05 0.39
CA MET A 117 -9.16 -16.30 0.94
C MET A 117 -10.49 -16.61 0.23
N ASN A 118 -10.47 -17.14 -1.00
CA ASN A 118 -11.68 -17.56 -1.71
C ASN A 118 -12.16 -18.97 -1.30
N GLU A 119 -11.27 -19.79 -0.74
CA GLU A 119 -11.60 -21.17 -0.35
C GLU A 119 -12.31 -21.25 1.01
N ILE A 120 -12.22 -20.19 1.82
CA ILE A 120 -12.80 -20.14 3.16
C ILE A 120 -14.22 -19.57 3.07
N LEU A 121 -15.20 -20.25 3.69
CA LEU A 121 -16.58 -19.77 3.75
C LEU A 121 -16.68 -18.44 4.53
N GLU A 122 -17.55 -17.52 4.08
CA GLU A 122 -17.78 -16.23 4.76
C GLU A 122 -18.23 -16.40 6.22
N SER A 123 -18.97 -17.47 6.52
CA SER A 123 -19.47 -17.79 7.86
C SER A 123 -18.51 -18.61 8.72
N ALA A 124 -17.33 -18.98 8.22
CA ALA A 124 -16.41 -19.84 8.96
C ALA A 124 -15.92 -19.19 10.27
N ILE A 125 -15.71 -17.87 10.25
CA ILE A 125 -15.33 -17.04 11.42
C ILE A 125 -15.93 -15.63 11.27
N PRO A 126 -15.93 -14.77 12.31
CA PRO A 126 -16.53 -13.45 12.26
C PRO A 126 -15.97 -12.48 11.20
N PHE A 127 -14.81 -12.77 10.59
CA PHE A 127 -14.26 -12.00 9.47
C PHE A 127 -14.85 -12.50 8.14
N PRO A 128 -15.79 -11.76 7.50
CA PRO A 128 -16.61 -12.29 6.42
C PRO A 128 -16.03 -12.02 5.02
N HIS A 129 -14.98 -11.21 4.89
CA HIS A 129 -14.48 -10.78 3.59
C HIS A 129 -13.67 -11.90 2.93
N ARG A 130 -14.36 -12.78 2.18
CA ARG A 130 -13.81 -13.95 1.48
C ARG A 130 -13.97 -13.83 -0.03
N ALA A 131 -14.55 -14.85 -0.66
CA ALA A 131 -14.85 -14.92 -2.08
C ALA A 131 -15.61 -13.68 -2.59
N GLY A 132 -15.27 -13.25 -3.79
CA GLY A 132 -15.88 -12.08 -4.43
C GLY A 132 -15.20 -10.74 -4.14
N ASN A 133 -14.27 -10.67 -3.17
CA ASN A 133 -13.43 -9.48 -2.97
C ASN A 133 -12.16 -9.58 -3.84
N LEU A 134 -11.87 -8.54 -4.62
CA LEU A 134 -10.69 -8.44 -5.49
C LEU A 134 -9.47 -7.99 -4.70
N TYR A 135 -9.64 -6.96 -3.87
CA TYR A 135 -8.61 -6.41 -2.99
C TYR A 135 -9.27 -5.61 -1.86
N MET A 136 -8.52 -5.45 -0.76
CA MET A 136 -8.82 -4.45 0.27
C MET A 136 -8.09 -3.16 -0.10
N ILE A 137 -8.79 -2.04 -0.10
CA ILE A 137 -8.21 -0.71 -0.22
C ILE A 137 -8.14 -0.08 1.17
N GLN A 138 -7.02 0.55 1.50
CA GLN A 138 -6.85 1.29 2.73
C GLN A 138 -6.32 2.68 2.42
N THR A 139 -6.98 3.71 2.95
CA THR A 139 -6.53 5.10 2.85
C THR A 139 -6.08 5.58 4.21
N SER A 140 -4.92 6.22 4.27
CA SER A 140 -4.43 6.86 5.49
C SER A 140 -3.96 8.28 5.23
N CYS A 141 -4.17 9.15 6.22
CA CYS A 141 -3.65 10.52 6.19
C CYS A 141 -2.92 10.81 7.51
N LEU A 142 -1.70 11.31 7.42
CA LEU A 142 -0.97 11.91 8.54
C LEU A 142 -1.25 13.42 8.53
N GLY A 143 -2.24 13.85 9.31
CA GLY A 143 -2.58 15.26 9.46
C GLY A 143 -1.55 16.01 10.31
N ARG A 144 -1.21 17.24 9.92
CA ARG A 144 -0.75 18.25 10.89
C ARG A 144 -1.97 18.67 11.71
N LYS A 145 -1.83 18.80 13.04
CA LYS A 145 -2.90 19.27 13.94
C LYS A 145 -3.63 20.47 13.31
N LYS A 146 -4.95 20.37 13.11
CA LYS A 146 -5.78 21.50 12.71
C LYS A 146 -5.56 22.64 13.71
N LYS A 147 -5.08 23.80 13.27
CA LYS A 147 -5.30 25.03 14.03
C LYS A 147 -6.82 25.19 14.10
N LYS A 148 -7.37 25.27 15.32
CA LYS A 148 -8.79 25.57 15.54
C LYS A 148 -9.16 26.78 14.68
N MET A 149 -10.11 26.60 13.78
CA MET A 149 -10.78 27.71 13.11
C MET A 149 -11.53 28.46 14.22
N LYS A 150 -11.11 29.68 14.53
CA LYS A 150 -11.89 30.57 15.40
C LYS A 150 -13.17 30.89 14.61
N SER A 151 -14.32 30.58 15.19
CA SER A 151 -15.60 31.09 14.73
C SER A 151 -15.54 32.61 14.68
N MET A 152 -15.95 33.19 13.56
CA MET A 152 -16.32 34.60 13.46
C MET A 152 -17.83 34.70 13.59
#